data_AF-A0A7L6AMY5-F1
#
_entry.id   AF-A0A7L6AMY5-F1
#
_cell.length_a   1.000
_cell.length_b   1.000
_cell.length_c   1.000
_cell.angle_alpha   90.00
_cell.angle_beta   90.00
_cell.angle_gamma   90.00
#
_symmetry.space_group_name_H-M   'P 1'
#
loop_
_entity.id
_entity.type
_entity.pdbx_description
1 polymer ?
#
loop_
_entity_poly.entity_id
_entity_poly.type
_entity_poly.pdbx_seq_one_letter_code
_entity_poly.pdbx_strand_id
1 'polypeptide(L)'
;MKTSRLFFTVLLLLSAAQPALADVSLQVKVLLEGAYNATSGLMRDDLRSKGLLPVTQPYAMSPFNYAGSETAAVGVLAVAGTDAVVDWVLLELRSADSAASVVA
;
A
#
# COMPACT_ATOMS: atom_id res chain seq x y z
N MET A 1 5.39 -29.31 29.81
CA MET A 1 5.02 -28.02 29.16
C MET A 1 4.51 -28.36 27.75
N LYS A 2 3.26 -28.05 27.46
CA LYS A 2 2.48 -28.59 26.34
C LYS A 2 2.59 -27.64 25.15
N THR A 3 3.37 -28.00 24.14
CA THR A 3 3.57 -27.17 22.94
C THR A 3 2.51 -27.53 21.89
N SER A 4 1.41 -26.78 21.83
CA SER A 4 0.40 -26.93 20.78
C SER A 4 0.89 -26.29 19.49
N ARG A 5 1.17 -27.11 18.48
CA ARG A 5 1.42 -26.72 17.09
C ARG A 5 0.14 -26.93 16.28
N LEU A 6 -0.45 -25.86 15.75
CA LEU A 6 -1.50 -25.96 14.73
C LEU A 6 -0.82 -25.90 13.35
N PHE A 7 -0.61 -27.08 12.76
CA PHE A 7 -0.26 -27.24 11.34
C PHE A 7 -1.57 -27.32 10.55
N PHE A 8 -1.86 -26.32 9.71
CA PHE A 8 -2.87 -26.43 8.67
C PHE A 8 -2.16 -26.83 7.37
N THR A 9 -2.13 -28.12 7.07
CA THR A 9 -1.66 -28.66 5.79
C THR A 9 -2.82 -28.64 4.81
N VAL A 10 -2.77 -27.77 3.79
CA VAL A 10 -3.56 -27.95 2.57
C VAL A 10 -2.60 -28.47 1.50
N LEU A 11 -2.77 -29.76 1.18
CA LEU A 11 -2.07 -30.42 0.09
C LEU A 11 -2.84 -30.16 -1.21
N LEU A 12 -2.26 -29.37 -2.12
CA LEU A 12 -2.69 -29.35 -3.52
C LEU A 12 -1.46 -29.63 -4.40
N LEU A 13 -1.40 -30.85 -4.94
CA LEU A 13 -0.41 -31.24 -5.95
C LEU A 13 -0.92 -30.80 -7.33
N LEU A 14 -0.27 -29.78 -7.91
CA LEU A 14 -0.12 -29.67 -9.36
C LEU A 14 1.21 -28.99 -9.70
N SER A 15 1.98 -29.67 -10.55
CA SER A 15 3.36 -29.34 -10.92
C SER A 15 3.43 -28.14 -11.85
N ALA A 16 3.99 -27.04 -11.35
CA ALA A 16 5.00 -26.24 -12.03
C ALA A 16 5.89 -25.66 -10.94
N ALA A 17 7.20 -25.56 -11.17
CA ALA A 17 8.11 -24.94 -10.22
C ALA A 17 7.59 -23.54 -9.86
N GLN A 18 7.00 -23.39 -8.67
CA GLN A 18 6.77 -22.06 -8.11
C GLN A 18 8.19 -21.50 -7.95
N PRO A 19 8.60 -20.47 -8.74
CA PRO A 19 9.86 -19.82 -8.43
C PRO A 19 9.73 -19.42 -6.97
N ALA A 20 10.71 -19.83 -6.14
CA ALA A 20 10.74 -19.44 -4.74
C ALA A 20 10.36 -17.97 -4.69
N LEU A 21 9.25 -17.64 -4.00
CA LEU A 21 8.74 -16.28 -3.96
C LEU A 21 9.91 -15.41 -3.53
N ALA A 22 10.52 -14.73 -4.50
CA ALA A 22 11.60 -13.82 -4.19
C ALA A 22 10.89 -12.76 -3.36
N ASP A 23 11.25 -12.65 -2.07
CA ASP A 23 10.75 -11.56 -1.26
C ASP A 23 11.24 -10.26 -1.92
N VAL A 24 10.37 -9.64 -2.69
CA VAL A 24 10.64 -8.36 -3.34
C VAL A 24 10.49 -7.30 -2.26
N SER A 25 11.61 -6.77 -1.77
CA SER A 25 11.61 -5.61 -0.88
C SER A 25 11.82 -4.34 -1.68
N LEU A 26 10.88 -3.41 -1.56
CA LEU A 26 10.96 -2.10 -2.19
C LEU A 26 10.88 -1.01 -1.12
N GLN A 27 11.87 -0.11 -1.13
CA GLN A 27 11.86 1.10 -0.32
C GLN A 27 11.58 2.29 -1.23
N VAL A 28 10.48 3.00 -0.96
CA VAL A 28 10.05 4.15 -1.78
C VAL A 28 10.01 5.41 -0.93
N LYS A 29 10.56 6.49 -1.49
CA LYS A 29 10.33 7.85 -1.01
C LYS A 29 9.70 8.65 -2.13
N VAL A 30 8.46 9.09 -1.94
CA VAL A 30 7.70 9.86 -2.92
C VAL A 30 7.42 11.25 -2.38
N LEU A 31 7.51 12.25 -3.24
CA LEU A 31 6.97 13.59 -3.00
C LEU A 31 5.87 13.85 -4.01
N LEU A 32 4.70 14.29 -3.54
CA LEU A 32 3.59 14.66 -4.41
C LEU A 32 3.77 16.12 -4.83
N GLU A 33 4.03 16.35 -6.11
CA GLU A 33 4.36 17.67 -6.67
C GLU A 33 3.35 18.74 -6.24
N GLY A 34 2.04 18.47 -6.37
CA GLY A 34 1.00 19.43 -6.03
C GLY A 34 0.89 19.77 -4.54
N ALA A 35 1.29 18.85 -3.65
CA ALA A 35 1.26 19.06 -2.20
C ALA A 35 2.57 19.65 -1.68
N TYR A 36 3.67 19.53 -2.42
CA TYR A 36 4.97 20.02 -1.98
C TYR A 36 5.00 21.56 -1.87
N ASN A 37 5.50 22.06 -0.73
CA ASN A 37 5.73 23.47 -0.47
C ASN A 37 7.23 23.73 -0.41
N ALA A 38 7.76 24.40 -1.45
CA ALA A 38 9.19 24.67 -1.57
C ALA A 38 9.74 25.63 -0.50
N THR A 39 8.89 26.47 0.11
CA THR A 39 9.30 27.41 1.16
C THR A 39 9.55 26.69 2.48
N SER A 40 8.67 25.76 2.86
CA SER A 40 8.82 24.98 4.10
C SER A 40 9.60 23.68 3.92
N GLY A 41 9.75 23.21 2.69
CA GLY A 41 10.30 21.88 2.38
C GLY A 41 9.38 20.73 2.77
N LEU A 42 8.12 21.00 3.12
CA LEU A 42 7.13 20.01 3.57
C LEU A 42 6.02 19.83 2.53
N MET A 43 5.29 18.71 2.63
CA MET A 43 4.04 18.54 1.88
C MET A 43 2.86 19.06 2.71
N ARG A 44 1.90 19.72 2.04
CA ARG A 44 0.66 20.17 2.67
C ARG A 44 -0.23 18.97 2.97
N ASP A 45 -0.83 18.96 4.17
CA ASP A 45 -1.75 17.93 4.65
C ASP A 45 -3.21 18.41 4.63
N ASP A 46 -3.56 19.25 3.66
CA ASP A 46 -4.87 19.91 3.55
C ASP A 46 -6.04 18.91 3.54
N LEU A 47 -5.87 17.75 2.89
CA LEU A 47 -6.91 16.71 2.83
C LEU A 47 -7.14 16.08 4.19
N ARG A 48 -6.08 15.80 4.94
CA ARG A 48 -6.15 15.26 6.30
C ARG A 48 -6.78 16.28 7.25
N SER A 49 -6.32 17.53 7.23
CA SER A 49 -6.83 18.59 8.12
C SER A 49 -8.31 18.91 7.90
N LYS A 50 -8.80 18.73 6.66
CA LYS A 50 -10.22 18.86 6.30
C LYS A 50 -11.05 17.58 6.50
N GLY A 51 -10.43 16.48 6.93
CA GLY A 51 -11.12 15.19 7.12
C GLY A 51 -11.59 14.54 5.81
N LEU A 52 -10.92 14.83 4.69
CA LEU A 52 -11.27 14.33 3.36
C LEU A 52 -10.53 13.04 2.99
N LEU A 53 -9.53 12.63 3.78
CA LEU A 53 -8.88 11.34 3.57
C LEU A 53 -9.80 10.21 4.01
N PRO A 54 -10.14 9.26 3.11
CA PRO A 54 -10.94 8.12 3.48
C PRO A 54 -10.14 7.18 4.40
N VAL A 55 -10.86 6.57 5.35
CA VAL A 55 -10.28 5.59 6.28
C VAL A 55 -9.94 4.29 5.55
N THR A 56 -10.69 3.91 4.54
CA THR A 56 -10.42 2.76 3.66
C THR A 56 -9.76 3.20 2.36
N GLN A 57 -8.95 2.33 1.76
CA GLN A 57 -8.32 2.59 0.46
C GLN A 57 -9.37 3.02 -0.61
N PRO A 58 -9.09 4.04 -1.45
CA PRO A 58 -10.06 4.59 -2.40
C PRO A 58 -10.02 3.98 -3.83
N TYR A 59 -9.14 3.01 -4.09
CA TYR A 59 -8.82 2.50 -5.43
C TYR A 59 -9.65 1.28 -5.87
N ALA A 60 -10.72 0.94 -5.15
CA ALA A 60 -11.57 -0.22 -5.46
C ALA A 60 -12.39 -0.11 -6.75
N MET A 61 -12.49 1.09 -7.34
CA MET A 61 -13.28 1.35 -8.54
C MET A 61 -12.40 1.53 -9.79
N SER A 62 -13.04 1.48 -10.96
CA SER A 62 -12.42 1.80 -12.23
C SER A 62 -11.72 3.18 -12.18
N PRO A 63 -10.50 3.32 -12.74
CA PRO A 63 -9.81 2.36 -13.61
C PRO A 63 -8.96 1.30 -12.88
N PHE A 64 -8.73 1.47 -11.58
CA PHE A 64 -7.78 0.63 -10.84
C PHE A 64 -8.37 -0.71 -10.41
N ASN A 65 -9.64 -0.73 -9.98
CA ASN A 65 -10.34 -1.94 -9.54
C ASN A 65 -9.54 -2.75 -8.50
N TYR A 66 -8.84 -2.05 -7.60
CA TYR A 66 -7.95 -2.66 -6.62
C TYR A 66 -8.75 -3.39 -5.52
N ALA A 67 -8.52 -4.71 -5.40
CA ALA A 67 -9.30 -5.59 -4.53
C ALA A 67 -8.83 -5.62 -3.05
N GLY A 68 -7.85 -4.79 -2.68
CA GLY A 68 -7.33 -4.72 -1.32
C GLY A 68 -8.34 -4.20 -0.29
N SER A 69 -8.10 -4.47 0.99
CA SER A 69 -8.97 -4.11 2.12
C SER A 69 -8.28 -3.22 3.15
N GLU A 70 -7.19 -2.57 2.75
CA GLU A 70 -6.36 -1.72 3.59
C GLU A 70 -7.17 -0.59 4.22
N THR A 71 -6.91 -0.38 5.50
CA THR A 71 -7.56 0.64 6.31
C THR A 71 -6.49 1.43 7.05
N ALA A 72 -6.53 2.75 6.95
CA ALA A 72 -5.66 3.63 7.71
C ALA A 72 -6.03 3.57 9.20
N ALA A 73 -5.02 3.42 10.07
CA ALA A 73 -5.23 3.52 11.50
C ALA A 73 -5.65 4.97 11.86
N VAL A 74 -6.70 5.13 12.65
CA VAL A 74 -7.22 6.46 13.05
C VAL A 74 -6.14 7.32 13.70
N GLY A 75 -5.23 6.71 14.45
CA GLY A 75 -4.10 7.42 15.06
C GLY A 75 -3.18 8.10 14.05
N VAL A 76 -3.01 7.51 12.85
CA VAL A 76 -2.20 8.09 11.76
C VAL A 76 -2.88 9.31 11.16
N LEU A 77 -4.19 9.29 10.99
CA LEU A 77 -4.96 10.43 10.47
C LEU A 77 -5.01 11.61 11.46
N ALA A 78 -4.80 11.34 12.76
CA ALA A 78 -4.73 12.34 13.80
C ALA A 78 -3.36 13.04 13.91
N VAL A 79 -2.31 12.49 13.29
CA VAL A 79 -0.96 13.11 13.30
C VAL A 79 -0.97 14.39 12.46
N ALA A 80 -0.37 15.44 13.01
CA ALA A 80 -0.20 16.75 12.35
C ALA A 80 1.27 17.18 12.39
N GLY A 81 1.60 18.26 11.66
CA GLY A 81 2.95 18.79 11.61
C GLY A 81 3.81 18.08 10.55
N THR A 82 5.09 17.86 10.84
CA THR A 82 6.08 17.34 9.88
C THR A 82 5.78 15.92 9.39
N ASP A 83 5.09 15.13 10.22
CA ASP A 83 4.77 13.73 9.97
C ASP A 83 3.29 13.52 9.60
N ALA A 84 2.59 14.60 9.26
CA ALA A 84 1.19 14.52 8.83
C ALA A 84 1.06 13.75 7.52
N VAL A 85 0.08 12.84 7.46
CA VAL A 85 -0.24 12.15 6.21
C VAL A 85 -0.86 13.09 5.19
N VAL A 86 -0.50 12.88 3.93
CA VAL A 86 -0.88 13.77 2.83
C VAL A 86 -2.01 13.16 2.01
N ASP A 87 -1.83 11.92 1.50
CA ASP A 87 -2.80 11.23 0.65
C ASP A 87 -2.52 9.72 0.60
N TRP A 88 -3.47 8.97 0.03
CA TRP A 88 -3.30 7.58 -0.39
C TRP A 88 -2.46 7.50 -1.67
N VAL A 89 -1.71 6.41 -1.81
CA VAL A 89 -0.99 6.07 -3.04
C VAL A 89 -1.19 4.58 -3.30
N LEU A 90 -1.59 4.22 -4.51
CA LEU A 90 -1.55 2.84 -5.00
C LEU A 90 -0.22 2.62 -5.71
N LEU A 91 0.53 1.61 -5.27
CA LEU A 91 1.78 1.19 -5.89
C LEU A 91 1.61 -0.22 -6.45
N GLU A 92 2.01 -0.41 -7.71
CA GLU A 92 1.88 -1.68 -8.42
C GLU A 92 3.23 -2.08 -8.99
N LEU A 93 3.61 -3.35 -8.83
CA LEU A 93 4.70 -3.94 -9.58
C LEU A 93 4.14 -4.52 -10.87
N ARG A 94 4.67 -4.09 -12.01
CA ARG A 94 4.21 -4.53 -13.34
C ARG A 94 5.25 -5.40 -14.02
N SER A 95 4.80 -6.31 -14.89
CA SER A 95 5.69 -7.17 -15.67
C SER A 95 6.54 -6.34 -16.64
N ALA A 96 7.83 -6.67 -16.71
CA ALA A 96 8.76 -6.06 -17.68
C ALA A 96 8.41 -6.41 -19.13
N ASP A 97 7.83 -7.60 -19.35
CA ASP A 97 7.45 -8.09 -20.68
C ASP A 97 6.07 -7.57 -21.13
N SER A 98 5.24 -7.14 -20.17
CA SER A 98 3.90 -6.59 -20.44
C SER A 98 3.45 -5.62 -19.35
N ALA A 99 3.49 -4.32 -19.66
CA ALA A 99 3.10 -3.27 -18.72
C ALA A 99 1.63 -3.33 -18.28
N ALA A 100 0.76 -4.02 -19.03
CA ALA A 100 -0.64 -4.23 -18.66
C ALA A 100 -0.83 -5.25 -17.53
N SER A 101 0.17 -6.10 -17.26
CA SER A 101 0.13 -7.12 -16.22
C SER A 101 0.73 -6.60 -14.92
N VAL A 102 -0.08 -6.58 -13.86
CA VAL A 102 0.36 -6.36 -12.48
C VAL A 102 0.75 -7.71 -11.87
N VAL A 103 1.91 -7.76 -11.22
CA VAL A 103 2.53 -9.00 -10.69
C VAL A 103 2.69 -8.99 -9.17
N ALA A 104 2.61 -7.82 -8.52
CA ALA A 104 2.51 -7.65 -7.07
C ALA A 104 1.89 -6.30 -6.72
#